data_AF-A0A3D3JDX6-F1
#
_entry.id   AF-A0A3D3JDX6-F1
#
_cell.length_a   1.000
_cell.length_b   1.000
_cell.length_c   1.000
_cell.angle_alpha   90.00
_cell.angle_beta   90.00
_cell.angle_gamma   90.00
#
_symmetry.space_group_name_H-M   'P 1'
#
loop_
_entity.id
_entity.type
_entity.pdbx_description
1 polymer ?
#
loop_
_entity_poly.entity_id
_entity_poly.type
_entity_poly.pdbx_seq_one_letter_code
_entity_poly.pdbx_strand_id
1 'polypeptide(L)'
;MTPLLRRLRAIIEQLDRSAWHPYSVPGKWVGSDRRVVFPSAPSYLRHQLDRVESLMRTRHTWNAREAVLYNASVRHVTSYDHGDRAKLDGWRTTGTFLKLLTILPYLRQMGVTTILLLPITEIGRVGKKGEYGSPYAARHPYRIDEMLAEPLVDMSVDDQARAFVEACHFLGMKVVLEVVLRTASVDSELARMRPEWFYWIDEAELERQGGVFTAPTFADDDIST
;
A
#
# COMPACT_ATOMS: atom_id res chain seq x y z
N MET A 1 1.45 9.91 21.74
CA MET A 1 1.82 9.70 20.32
C MET A 1 3.31 9.32 20.22
N THR A 2 3.69 8.37 19.35
CA THR A 2 5.08 7.91 19.15
C THR A 2 5.97 9.02 18.57
N PRO A 3 7.32 8.92 18.65
CA PRO A 3 8.22 9.90 18.04
C PRO A 3 8.00 10.06 16.52
N LEU A 4 7.79 8.97 15.78
CA LEU A 4 7.58 9.01 14.33
C LEU A 4 6.25 9.69 13.97
N LEU A 5 5.16 9.36 14.66
CA LEU A 5 3.87 10.03 14.44
C LEU A 5 3.91 11.52 14.84
N ARG A 6 4.72 11.90 15.83
CA ARG A 6 4.99 13.31 16.17
C ARG A 6 5.75 14.04 15.06
N ARG A 7 6.76 13.39 14.47
CA ARG A 7 7.48 13.92 13.30
C ARG A 7 6.53 14.09 12.11
N LEU A 8 5.72 13.08 11.80
CA LEU A 8 4.71 13.15 10.74
C LEU A 8 3.75 14.33 10.97
N ARG A 9 3.20 14.46 12.18
CA ARG A 9 2.31 15.59 12.55
C ARG A 9 2.99 16.94 12.30
N ALA A 10 4.24 17.12 12.74
CA ALA A 10 4.97 18.38 12.55
C ALA A 10 5.17 18.71 11.06
N ILE A 11 5.48 17.72 10.22
CA ILE A 11 5.60 17.90 8.76
C ILE A 11 4.25 18.33 8.16
N ILE A 12 3.16 17.65 8.54
CA ILE A 12 1.81 18.00 8.06
C ILE A 12 1.41 19.41 8.51
N GLU A 13 1.68 19.78 9.75
CA GLU A 13 1.39 21.13 10.28
C GLU A 13 2.23 22.22 9.61
N GLN A 14 3.45 21.90 9.17
CA GLN A 14 4.26 22.81 8.37
C GLN A 14 3.67 22.98 6.96
N LEU A 15 3.28 21.88 6.31
CA LEU A 15 2.63 21.91 5.00
C LEU A 15 1.29 22.68 5.04
N ASP A 16 0.51 22.55 6.12
CA ASP A 16 -0.79 23.23 6.28
C ASP A 16 -0.67 24.76 6.36
N ARG A 17 0.55 25.31 6.49
CA ARG A 17 0.81 26.77 6.46
C ARG A 17 0.92 27.33 5.04
N SER A 18 1.09 26.47 4.04
CA SER A 18 1.19 26.86 2.63
C SER A 18 -0.19 26.95 1.98
N ALA A 19 -0.28 27.69 0.87
CA ALA A 19 -1.49 27.75 0.06
C ALA A 19 -1.63 26.48 -0.78
N TRP A 20 -2.79 25.82 -0.69
CA TRP A 20 -3.14 24.62 -1.44
C TRP A 20 -4.55 24.75 -2.00
N HIS A 21 -4.89 23.91 -2.96
CA HIS A 21 -6.26 23.83 -3.45
C HIS A 21 -7.14 22.99 -2.54
N PRO A 22 -8.48 23.21 -2.58
CA PRO A 22 -9.44 22.40 -1.83
C PRO A 22 -9.30 20.90 -2.12
N TYR A 23 -9.46 20.09 -1.08
CA TYR A 23 -9.24 18.66 -1.13
C TYR A 23 -10.50 17.88 -0.74
N SER A 24 -11.04 17.12 -1.69
CA SER A 24 -12.28 16.35 -1.50
C SER A 24 -12.02 14.95 -0.95
N VAL A 25 -12.87 14.50 -0.03
CA VAL A 25 -12.84 13.14 0.52
C VAL A 25 -14.24 12.54 0.67
N PRO A 26 -14.39 11.20 0.62
CA PRO A 26 -15.63 10.53 0.98
C PRO A 26 -16.09 10.89 2.39
N GLY A 27 -17.38 11.14 2.55
CA GLY A 27 -17.95 11.48 3.86
C GLY A 27 -17.64 10.44 4.93
N LYS A 28 -17.76 9.15 4.59
CA LYS A 28 -17.56 8.04 5.53
C LYS A 28 -16.16 8.03 6.16
N TRP A 29 -15.15 8.54 5.45
CA TRP A 29 -13.79 8.64 6.01
C TRP A 29 -13.72 9.63 7.18
N VAL A 30 -14.61 10.62 7.22
CA VAL A 30 -14.67 11.69 8.23
C VAL A 30 -15.95 11.67 9.07
N GLY A 31 -16.74 10.59 9.02
CA GLY A 31 -17.97 10.46 9.80
C GLY A 31 -19.17 11.25 9.27
N SER A 32 -19.16 11.61 7.98
CA SER A 32 -20.26 12.27 7.27
C SER A 32 -20.96 11.32 6.28
N ASP A 33 -22.23 11.56 5.99
CA ASP A 33 -22.96 10.84 4.93
C ASP A 33 -22.75 11.44 3.53
N ARG A 34 -22.19 12.65 3.47
CA ARG A 34 -21.91 13.37 2.21
C ARG A 34 -20.42 13.64 2.05
N ARG A 35 -19.97 13.77 0.80
CA ARG A 35 -18.60 14.22 0.47
C ARG A 35 -18.25 15.49 1.25
N VAL A 36 -17.04 15.55 1.78
CA VAL A 36 -16.52 16.69 2.54
C VAL A 36 -15.35 17.28 1.77
N VAL A 37 -15.28 18.61 1.75
CA VAL A 37 -14.18 19.35 1.13
C VAL A 37 -13.40 20.03 2.24
N PHE A 38 -12.12 19.68 2.35
CA PHE A 38 -11.17 20.33 3.24
C PHE A 38 -10.52 21.50 2.51
N PRO A 39 -10.04 22.53 3.24
CA PRO A 39 -9.27 23.62 2.63
C PRO A 39 -8.04 23.13 1.85
N SER A 40 -7.44 22.02 2.27
CA SER A 40 -6.19 21.47 1.71
C SER A 40 -6.02 19.99 2.06
N ALA A 41 -5.12 19.28 1.37
CA ALA A 41 -4.75 17.91 1.78
C ALA A 41 -4.06 17.86 3.17
N PRO A 42 -3.11 18.77 3.52
CA PRO A 42 -2.55 18.82 4.86
C PRO A 42 -3.59 19.02 5.97
N SER A 43 -4.60 19.89 5.76
CA SER A 43 -5.67 20.09 6.74
C SER A 43 -6.51 18.82 6.95
N TYR A 44 -6.76 18.04 5.89
CA TYR A 44 -7.39 16.73 5.98
C TYR A 44 -6.52 15.72 6.76
N LEU A 45 -5.23 15.62 6.42
CA LEU A 45 -4.28 14.72 7.09
C LEU A 45 -4.18 15.07 8.57
N ARG A 46 -4.06 16.36 8.91
CA ARG A 46 -4.03 16.86 10.30
C ARG A 46 -5.31 16.51 11.05
N HIS A 47 -6.48 16.79 10.46
CA HIS A 47 -7.78 16.44 11.04
C HIS A 47 -7.87 14.94 11.39
N GLN A 48 -7.36 14.06 10.53
CA GLN A 48 -7.42 12.63 10.77
C GLN A 48 -6.38 12.16 11.80
N LEU A 49 -5.20 12.77 11.85
CA LEU A 49 -4.24 12.54 12.93
C LEU A 49 -4.82 12.94 14.30
N ASP A 50 -5.53 14.06 14.37
CA ASP A 50 -6.26 14.48 15.58
C ASP A 50 -7.30 13.43 15.99
N ARG A 51 -8.02 12.86 15.03
CA ARG A 51 -8.99 11.77 15.30
C ARG A 51 -8.31 10.51 15.80
N VAL A 52 -7.22 10.06 15.17
CA VAL A 52 -6.43 8.90 15.64
C VAL A 52 -5.96 9.12 17.07
N GLU A 53 -5.47 10.31 17.40
CA GLU A 53 -5.02 10.66 18.73
C GLU A 53 -6.17 10.68 19.76
N SER A 54 -7.35 11.19 19.38
CA SER A 54 -8.53 11.22 20.27
C SER A 54 -9.01 9.81 20.66
N LEU A 55 -8.91 8.85 19.73
CA LEU A 55 -9.39 7.48 19.91
C LEU A 55 -8.49 6.64 20.83
N MET A 56 -7.31 7.15 21.20
CA MET A 56 -6.36 6.54 22.14
C MET A 56 -6.96 6.19 23.50
N ARG A 57 -7.96 6.94 23.97
CA ARG A 57 -8.50 6.81 25.33
C ARG A 57 -9.22 5.49 25.59
N THR A 58 -9.50 4.72 24.55
CA THR A 58 -10.20 3.42 24.64
C THR A 58 -9.26 2.32 24.11
N ARG A 59 -8.53 1.68 25.02
CA ARG A 59 -7.66 0.55 24.65
C ARG A 59 -8.50 -0.71 24.46
N HIS A 60 -8.37 -1.32 23.29
CA HIS A 60 -8.90 -2.65 23.00
C HIS A 60 -7.75 -3.65 23.05
N THR A 61 -7.92 -4.76 23.76
CA THR A 61 -6.96 -5.86 23.75
C THR A 61 -7.25 -6.75 22.54
N TRP A 62 -6.29 -6.92 21.65
CA TRP A 62 -6.47 -7.77 20.47
C TRP A 62 -6.60 -9.25 20.87
N ASN A 63 -7.54 -9.96 20.23
CA ASN A 63 -7.80 -11.38 20.42
C ASN A 63 -7.93 -12.07 19.06
N ALA A 64 -7.15 -13.13 18.82
CA ALA A 64 -7.15 -13.88 17.58
C ALA A 64 -8.52 -14.51 17.24
N ARG A 65 -9.29 -14.92 18.27
CA ARG A 65 -10.60 -15.58 18.09
C ARG A 65 -11.72 -14.61 17.69
N GLU A 66 -11.52 -13.32 17.91
CA GLU A 66 -12.49 -12.24 17.64
C GLU A 66 -11.97 -11.29 16.55
N ALA A 67 -10.88 -11.67 15.88
CA ALA A 67 -10.21 -10.80 14.93
C ALA A 67 -11.06 -10.59 13.66
N VAL A 68 -11.58 -9.37 13.50
CA VAL A 68 -12.14 -8.91 12.22
C VAL A 68 -11.02 -8.35 11.33
N LEU A 69 -10.76 -9.05 10.22
CA LEU A 69 -9.76 -8.66 9.23
C LEU A 69 -10.35 -7.74 8.15
N TYR A 70 -9.59 -6.72 7.78
CA TYR A 70 -9.83 -5.91 6.59
C TYR A 70 -8.67 -6.09 5.61
N ASN A 71 -8.95 -6.66 4.44
CA ASN A 71 -7.96 -6.80 3.37
C ASN A 71 -7.79 -5.47 2.63
N ALA A 72 -6.56 -4.97 2.57
CA ALA A 72 -6.25 -3.66 2.03
C ALA A 72 -5.14 -3.72 0.99
N SER A 73 -5.50 -3.41 -0.26
CA SER A 73 -4.52 -2.98 -1.25
C SER A 73 -4.21 -1.50 -1.05
N VAL A 74 -3.01 -1.17 -0.58
CA VAL A 74 -2.60 0.21 -0.25
C VAL A 74 -2.85 1.16 -1.41
N ARG A 75 -2.54 0.74 -2.64
CA ARG A 75 -2.72 1.54 -3.87
C ARG A 75 -4.18 1.77 -4.29
N HIS A 76 -5.15 1.11 -3.66
CA HIS A 76 -6.55 1.10 -4.12
C HIS A 76 -7.55 1.57 -3.07
N VAL A 77 -7.46 1.10 -1.81
CA VAL A 77 -8.51 1.32 -0.80
C VAL A 77 -8.85 2.80 -0.60
N THR A 78 -7.83 3.65 -0.69
CA THR A 78 -7.98 5.09 -0.51
C THR A 78 -7.68 5.87 -1.78
N SER A 79 -7.84 5.23 -2.94
CA SER A 79 -7.85 5.93 -4.22
C SER A 79 -9.14 6.72 -4.36
N TYR A 80 -9.02 8.01 -4.67
CA TYR A 80 -10.19 8.88 -4.80
C TYR A 80 -9.87 10.09 -5.66
N ASP A 81 -10.92 10.63 -6.28
CA ASP A 81 -10.85 11.94 -6.91
C ASP A 81 -10.93 13.03 -5.85
N HIS A 82 -9.76 13.56 -5.49
CA HIS A 82 -9.64 14.61 -4.49
C HIS A 82 -9.93 16.02 -5.04
N GLY A 83 -10.37 16.12 -6.29
CA GLY A 83 -10.59 17.35 -7.03
C GLY A 83 -9.50 17.62 -8.06
N ASP A 84 -9.87 18.29 -9.15
CA ASP A 84 -9.05 18.49 -10.35
C ASP A 84 -7.65 19.07 -10.08
N ARG A 85 -7.52 19.87 -9.01
CA ARG A 85 -6.28 20.57 -8.68
C ARG A 85 -5.43 19.89 -7.61
N ALA A 86 -5.95 18.90 -6.91
CA ALA A 86 -5.15 18.14 -5.92
C ALA A 86 -3.95 17.45 -6.60
N LYS A 87 -4.13 16.97 -7.84
CA LYS A 87 -3.05 16.40 -8.65
C LYS A 87 -2.04 17.47 -9.10
N LEU A 88 -2.48 18.70 -9.39
CA LEU A 88 -1.60 19.81 -9.75
C LEU A 88 -0.71 20.24 -8.57
N ASP A 89 -1.26 20.15 -7.36
CA ASP A 89 -0.51 20.39 -6.12
C ASP A 89 0.54 19.31 -5.85
N GLY A 90 0.47 18.16 -6.53
CA GLY A 90 1.40 17.04 -6.38
C GLY A 90 0.91 15.93 -5.44
N TRP A 91 -0.32 16.02 -4.92
CA TRP A 91 -0.91 14.94 -4.13
C TRP A 91 -1.34 13.79 -5.03
N ARG A 92 -1.12 12.56 -4.57
CA ARG A 92 -1.57 11.39 -5.33
C ARG A 92 -3.09 11.33 -5.34
N THR A 93 -3.68 10.74 -6.38
CA THR A 93 -5.09 10.29 -6.38
C THR A 93 -5.20 8.80 -6.05
N THR A 94 -4.12 8.05 -6.24
CA THR A 94 -3.99 6.66 -5.79
C THR A 94 -3.92 6.58 -4.27
N GLY A 95 -4.21 5.40 -3.72
CA GLY A 95 -4.00 5.13 -2.30
C GLY A 95 -2.52 5.10 -1.92
N THR A 96 -2.23 5.46 -0.68
CA THR A 96 -0.90 5.55 -0.07
C THR A 96 -0.97 5.12 1.39
N PHE A 97 0.18 4.86 2.03
CA PHE A 97 0.20 4.51 3.45
C PHE A 97 -0.42 5.60 4.34
N LEU A 98 -0.16 6.88 4.03
CA LEU A 98 -0.72 7.98 4.81
C LEU A 98 -2.23 8.14 4.62
N LYS A 99 -2.75 7.90 3.42
CA LYS A 99 -4.21 7.86 3.23
C LYS A 99 -4.85 6.64 3.85
N LEU A 100 -4.18 5.48 3.84
CA LEU A 100 -4.69 4.31 4.56
C LEU A 100 -4.73 4.57 6.07
N LEU A 101 -3.74 5.30 6.61
CA LEU A 101 -3.74 5.77 8.00
C LEU A 101 -4.97 6.64 8.29
N THR A 102 -5.36 7.53 7.38
CA THR A 102 -6.49 8.45 7.64
C THR A 102 -7.84 7.77 7.75
N ILE A 103 -8.02 6.57 7.21
CA ILE A 103 -9.27 5.82 7.33
C ILE A 103 -9.31 4.88 8.53
N LEU A 104 -8.23 4.75 9.30
CA LEU A 104 -8.19 3.89 10.49
C LEU A 104 -9.30 4.21 11.52
N PRO A 105 -9.65 5.48 11.80
CA PRO A 105 -10.81 5.79 12.66
C PRO A 105 -12.12 5.18 12.17
N TYR A 106 -12.34 5.18 10.85
CA TYR A 106 -13.52 4.59 10.23
C TYR A 106 -13.49 3.07 10.27
N LEU A 107 -12.36 2.45 9.94
CA LEU A 107 -12.20 0.99 10.05
C LEU A 107 -12.42 0.50 11.48
N ARG A 108 -11.88 1.23 12.47
CA ARG A 108 -12.09 0.95 13.90
C ARG A 108 -13.56 1.00 14.28
N GLN A 109 -14.29 1.99 13.79
CA GLN A 109 -15.73 2.12 14.07
C GLN A 109 -16.53 0.93 13.51
N MET A 110 -16.08 0.33 12.41
CA MET A 110 -16.68 -0.89 11.85
C MET A 110 -16.27 -2.17 12.60
N GLY A 111 -15.46 -2.07 13.67
CA GLY A 111 -15.01 -3.23 14.44
C GLY A 111 -13.79 -3.94 13.86
N VAL A 112 -13.12 -3.36 12.85
CA VAL A 112 -11.88 -3.93 12.30
C VAL A 112 -10.79 -3.91 13.38
N THR A 113 -10.13 -5.05 13.55
CA THR A 113 -9.05 -5.22 14.53
C THR A 113 -7.72 -5.58 13.87
N THR A 114 -7.74 -6.00 12.61
CA THR A 114 -6.54 -6.44 11.88
C THR A 114 -6.58 -5.94 10.44
N ILE A 115 -5.50 -5.31 9.98
CA ILE A 115 -5.32 -4.94 8.57
C ILE A 115 -4.43 -5.98 7.91
N LEU A 116 -4.94 -6.62 6.86
CA LEU A 116 -4.16 -7.51 6.00
C LEU A 116 -3.75 -6.71 4.75
N LEU A 117 -2.46 -6.42 4.62
CA LEU A 117 -1.89 -5.74 3.46
C LEU A 117 -1.60 -6.76 2.36
N LEU A 118 -2.15 -6.51 1.17
CA LEU A 118 -1.68 -7.16 -0.07
C LEU A 118 -0.23 -6.72 -0.37
N PRO A 119 0.49 -7.40 -1.28
CA PRO A 119 1.88 -7.09 -1.56
C PRO A 119 2.14 -5.60 -1.83
N ILE A 120 3.16 -5.06 -1.15
CA ILE A 120 3.55 -3.64 -1.16
C ILE A 120 4.90 -3.39 -1.84
N THR A 121 5.53 -4.43 -2.37
CA THR A 121 6.88 -4.37 -2.93
C THR A 121 6.89 -3.71 -4.30
N GLU A 122 8.05 -3.18 -4.71
CA GLU A 122 8.25 -2.65 -6.06
C GLU A 122 7.72 -3.60 -7.14
N ILE A 123 6.98 -3.04 -8.11
CA ILE A 123 6.34 -3.81 -9.18
C ILE A 123 7.22 -3.84 -10.44
N GLY A 124 7.31 -5.02 -11.08
CA GLY A 124 7.96 -5.22 -12.36
C GLY A 124 7.31 -4.43 -13.50
N ARG A 125 8.13 -3.98 -14.46
CA ARG A 125 7.70 -3.12 -15.57
C ARG A 125 7.54 -3.90 -16.87
N VAL A 126 8.39 -4.91 -17.10
CA VAL A 126 8.33 -5.75 -18.30
C VAL A 126 7.09 -6.64 -18.27
N GLY A 127 6.34 -6.67 -19.38
CA GLY A 127 5.14 -7.49 -19.51
C GLY A 127 3.97 -7.07 -18.62
N LYS A 128 4.02 -5.87 -17.99
CA LYS A 128 2.93 -5.40 -17.14
C LYS A 128 1.65 -5.18 -17.96
N LYS A 129 0.51 -5.63 -17.43
CA LYS A 129 -0.81 -5.33 -17.99
C LYS A 129 -1.37 -4.07 -17.33
N GLY A 130 -1.86 -3.14 -18.16
CA GLY A 130 -2.38 -1.85 -17.71
C GLY A 130 -1.32 -0.87 -17.21
N GLU A 131 -1.76 0.26 -16.65
CA GLU A 131 -0.86 1.35 -16.25
C GLU A 131 -0.01 1.00 -15.02
N TYR A 132 -0.58 0.32 -14.03
CA TYR A 132 0.04 0.07 -12.71
C TYR A 132 0.64 -1.34 -12.53
N GLY A 133 0.35 -2.29 -13.42
CA GLY A 133 0.81 -3.68 -13.28
C GLY A 133 0.21 -4.44 -12.09
N SER A 134 0.68 -5.67 -11.89
CA SER A 134 0.23 -6.56 -10.80
C SER A 134 1.07 -6.35 -9.54
N PRO A 135 0.47 -6.23 -8.34
CA PRO A 135 1.23 -6.13 -7.09
C PRO A 135 1.98 -7.43 -6.76
N TYR A 136 1.61 -8.54 -7.40
CA TYR A 136 2.26 -9.84 -7.25
C TYR A 136 3.51 -10.01 -8.13
N ALA A 137 3.76 -9.07 -9.06
CA ALA A 137 4.96 -9.09 -9.90
C ALA A 137 6.12 -8.36 -9.18
N ALA A 138 6.60 -8.95 -8.08
CA ALA A 138 7.63 -8.32 -7.25
C ALA A 138 8.97 -8.19 -8.01
N ARG A 139 9.39 -6.95 -8.24
CA ARG A 139 10.69 -6.61 -8.84
C ARG A 139 11.83 -6.76 -7.85
N HIS A 140 11.59 -6.36 -6.60
CA HIS A 140 12.51 -6.54 -5.49
C HIS A 140 11.74 -6.85 -4.19
N PRO A 141 11.95 -8.01 -3.54
CA PRO A 141 11.11 -8.45 -2.42
C PRO A 141 11.32 -7.67 -1.12
N TYR A 142 12.42 -6.92 -0.98
CA TYR A 142 12.74 -6.15 0.22
C TYR A 142 12.59 -4.63 0.07
N ARG A 143 12.05 -4.14 -1.06
CA ARG A 143 11.84 -2.70 -1.27
C ARG A 143 10.36 -2.43 -1.47
N ILE A 144 9.84 -1.46 -0.72
CA ILE A 144 8.46 -1.01 -0.85
C ILE A 144 8.33 -0.14 -2.10
N ASP A 145 7.21 -0.26 -2.82
CA ASP A 145 6.95 0.56 -4.00
C ASP A 145 6.76 2.04 -3.62
N GLU A 146 7.61 2.92 -4.14
CA GLU A 146 7.56 4.39 -3.94
C GLU A 146 6.22 5.02 -4.37
N MET A 147 5.42 4.34 -5.20
CA MET A 147 4.06 4.79 -5.53
C MET A 147 3.10 4.76 -4.34
N LEU A 148 3.45 4.04 -3.27
CA LEU A 148 2.65 3.91 -2.06
C LEU A 148 2.89 5.02 -1.02
N ALA A 149 3.81 5.95 -1.30
CA ALA A 149 4.08 7.13 -0.48
C ALA A 149 3.39 8.38 -1.01
N GLU A 150 3.05 9.33 -0.14
CA GLU A 150 2.75 10.71 -0.53
C GLU A 150 4.05 11.47 -0.78
N PRO A 151 4.29 12.01 -1.99
CA PRO A 151 5.59 12.57 -2.37
C PRO A 151 5.89 13.92 -1.73
N LEU A 152 4.86 14.63 -1.24
CA LEU A 152 5.01 15.96 -0.63
C LEU A 152 5.33 15.90 0.87
N VAL A 153 5.23 14.71 1.48
CA VAL A 153 5.58 14.50 2.88
C VAL A 153 7.03 14.06 2.93
N ASP A 154 7.88 14.86 3.58
CA ASP A 154 9.34 14.65 3.67
C ASP A 154 9.71 13.46 4.58
N MET A 155 9.32 12.27 4.14
CA MET A 155 9.49 10.96 4.75
C MET A 155 9.57 9.93 3.61
N SER A 156 10.55 9.02 3.70
CA SER A 156 10.65 7.90 2.76
C SER A 156 9.40 7.02 2.81
N VAL A 157 9.19 6.20 1.78
CA VAL A 157 8.11 5.22 1.77
C VAL A 157 8.16 4.29 2.99
N ASP A 158 9.34 3.87 3.43
CA ASP A 158 9.54 3.08 4.66
C ASP A 158 9.06 3.81 5.91
N ASP A 159 9.38 5.11 6.03
CA ASP A 159 8.96 5.93 7.17
C ASP A 159 7.44 6.13 7.17
N GLN A 160 6.81 6.33 6.00
CA GLN A 160 5.36 6.44 5.88
C GLN A 160 4.65 5.11 6.18
N ALA A 161 5.19 3.99 5.70
CA ALA A 161 4.70 2.65 6.01
C ALA A 161 4.82 2.36 7.52
N ARG A 162 5.95 2.71 8.14
CA ARG A 162 6.14 2.57 9.59
C ARG A 162 5.17 3.45 10.38
N ALA A 163 4.93 4.68 9.94
CA ALA A 163 3.94 5.56 10.57
C ALA A 163 2.51 4.96 10.50
N PHE A 164 2.14 4.37 9.36
CA PHE A 164 0.89 3.62 9.23
C PHE A 164 0.80 2.45 10.23
N VAL A 165 1.83 1.60 10.31
CA VAL A 165 1.86 0.46 11.25
C VAL A 165 1.81 0.94 12.70
N GLU A 166 2.55 2.00 13.04
CA GLU A 166 2.50 2.59 14.36
C GLU A 166 1.11 3.12 14.70
N ALA A 167 0.41 3.78 13.76
CA ALA A 167 -0.96 4.24 13.97
C ALA A 167 -1.95 3.08 14.15
N CYS A 168 -1.82 1.99 13.39
CA CYS A 168 -2.58 0.76 13.60
C CYS A 168 -2.40 0.22 15.02
N HIS A 169 -1.14 0.04 15.46
CA HIS A 169 -0.83 -0.41 16.82
C HIS A 169 -1.33 0.56 17.89
N PHE A 170 -1.28 1.87 17.60
CA PHE A 170 -1.80 2.92 18.49
C PHE A 170 -3.31 2.78 18.74
N LEU A 171 -4.04 2.26 17.76
CA LEU A 171 -5.48 2.01 17.83
C LEU A 171 -5.85 0.59 18.31
N GLY A 172 -4.85 -0.21 18.71
CA GLY A 172 -5.05 -1.60 19.14
C GLY A 172 -5.26 -2.58 17.98
N MET A 173 -4.98 -2.17 16.74
CA MET A 173 -5.07 -3.04 15.57
C MET A 173 -3.76 -3.80 15.35
N LYS A 174 -3.84 -4.98 14.70
CA LYS A 174 -2.68 -5.70 14.17
C LYS A 174 -2.53 -5.46 12.68
N VAL A 175 -1.31 -5.64 12.16
CA VAL A 175 -1.02 -5.59 10.73
C VAL A 175 -0.41 -6.93 10.31
N VAL A 176 -0.95 -7.51 9.25
CA VAL A 176 -0.43 -8.71 8.58
C VAL A 176 -0.02 -8.30 7.18
N LEU A 177 1.18 -8.69 6.76
CA LEU A 177 1.67 -8.45 5.40
C LEU A 177 1.69 -9.77 4.63
N GLU A 178 1.04 -9.78 3.48
CA GLU A 178 1.18 -10.87 2.52
C GLU A 178 2.52 -10.77 1.79
N VAL A 179 3.24 -11.88 1.72
CA VAL A 179 4.56 -11.98 1.06
C VAL A 179 4.55 -13.14 0.07
N VAL A 180 4.96 -12.86 -1.17
CA VAL A 180 5.02 -13.83 -2.26
C VAL A 180 6.49 -14.20 -2.49
N LEU A 181 6.88 -15.40 -2.07
CA LEU A 181 8.29 -15.83 -2.15
C LEU A 181 8.58 -16.74 -3.34
N ARG A 182 7.57 -17.40 -3.91
CA ARG A 182 7.77 -18.40 -4.97
C ARG A 182 8.07 -17.78 -6.35
N THR A 183 7.60 -16.55 -6.58
CA THR A 183 7.64 -15.90 -7.90
C THR A 183 8.29 -14.51 -7.79
N ALA A 184 8.91 -14.06 -8.87
CA ALA A 184 9.42 -12.71 -9.04
C ALA A 184 9.01 -12.16 -10.42
N SER A 185 9.13 -10.85 -10.63
CA SER A 185 8.90 -10.29 -11.97
C SER A 185 9.97 -10.75 -12.96
N VAL A 186 9.62 -10.78 -14.24
CA VAL A 186 10.55 -11.14 -15.34
C VAL A 186 11.77 -10.23 -15.35
N ASP A 187 11.60 -8.96 -14.97
CA ASP A 187 12.65 -7.95 -14.84
C ASP A 187 13.14 -7.75 -13.40
N SER A 188 13.03 -8.77 -12.55
CA SER A 188 13.51 -8.71 -11.18
C SER A 188 15.00 -8.38 -11.14
N GLU A 189 15.40 -7.48 -10.24
CA GLU A 189 16.82 -7.14 -10.06
C GLU A 189 17.63 -8.36 -9.58
N LEU A 190 16.97 -9.29 -8.89
CA LEU A 190 17.57 -10.54 -8.45
C LEU A 190 18.02 -11.42 -9.61
N ALA A 191 17.35 -11.38 -10.76
CA ALA A 191 17.75 -12.16 -11.94
C ALA A 191 19.12 -11.72 -12.48
N ARG A 192 19.47 -10.43 -12.31
CA ARG A 192 20.79 -9.91 -12.69
C ARG A 192 21.84 -10.18 -11.61
N MET A 193 21.45 -10.11 -10.34
CA MET A 193 22.38 -10.28 -9.22
C MET A 193 22.71 -11.75 -8.95
N ARG A 194 21.73 -12.63 -9.11
CA ARG A 194 21.75 -14.08 -8.78
C ARG A 194 21.04 -14.86 -9.91
N PRO A 195 21.61 -14.91 -11.12
CA PRO A 195 20.97 -15.56 -12.27
C PRO A 195 20.69 -17.05 -12.03
N GLU A 196 21.43 -17.71 -11.13
CA GLU A 196 21.21 -19.10 -10.75
C GLU A 196 19.92 -19.34 -9.94
N TRP A 197 19.24 -18.28 -9.48
CA TRP A 197 17.93 -18.39 -8.83
C TRP A 197 16.76 -18.44 -9.82
N PHE A 198 17.02 -18.23 -11.11
CA PHE A 198 16.01 -18.09 -12.15
C PHE A 198 16.14 -19.17 -13.23
N TYR A 199 15.02 -19.45 -13.89
CA TYR A 199 15.00 -20.25 -15.10
C TYR A 199 15.23 -19.35 -16.31
N TRP A 200 16.00 -19.85 -17.27
CA TRP A 200 16.34 -19.14 -18.51
C TRP A 200 15.89 -19.97 -19.70
N ILE A 201 15.43 -19.28 -20.75
CA ILE A 201 15.03 -19.89 -22.02
C ILE A 201 15.91 -19.26 -23.10
N ASP A 202 16.51 -20.08 -23.95
CA ASP A 202 17.16 -19.63 -25.18
C ASP A 202 16.08 -19.42 -26.24
N GLU A 203 15.74 -18.17 -26.52
CA GLU A 203 14.69 -17.80 -27.47
C GLU A 203 15.03 -18.27 -28.89
N ALA A 204 16.31 -18.23 -29.30
CA ALA A 204 16.71 -18.64 -30.63
C ALA A 204 16.60 -20.16 -30.82
N GLU A 205 16.95 -20.92 -29.78
CA GLU A 205 16.70 -22.37 -29.78
C GLU A 205 15.21 -22.69 -29.77
N LEU A 206 14.41 -21.97 -28.98
CA LEU A 206 12.97 -22.15 -28.94
C LEU A 206 12.33 -21.89 -30.31
N GLU A 207 12.74 -20.82 -31.00
CA GLU A 207 12.28 -20.50 -32.36
C GLU A 207 12.67 -21.60 -33.36
N ARG A 208 13.90 -22.13 -33.28
CA ARG A 208 14.32 -23.29 -34.10
C ARG A 208 13.45 -24.52 -33.89
N GLN A 209 12.93 -24.71 -32.68
CA GLN A 209 12.06 -25.83 -32.31
C GLN A 209 10.57 -25.58 -32.57
N GLY A 210 10.21 -24.48 -33.25
CA GLY A 210 8.83 -24.16 -33.62
C GLY A 210 8.12 -23.18 -32.68
N GLY A 211 8.83 -22.54 -31.75
CA GLY A 211 8.39 -21.34 -31.03
C GLY A 211 7.32 -21.55 -29.95
N VAL A 212 6.95 -22.80 -29.63
CA VAL A 212 5.92 -23.08 -28.63
C VAL A 212 6.54 -23.68 -27.38
N PHE A 213 6.58 -22.88 -26.30
CA PHE A 213 6.81 -23.40 -24.97
C PHE A 213 5.52 -24.09 -24.48
N THR A 214 5.51 -25.41 -24.41
CA THR A 214 4.40 -26.19 -23.88
C THR A 214 4.61 -26.49 -22.40
N ALA A 215 3.52 -26.71 -21.66
CA ALA A 215 3.63 -27.26 -20.32
C ALA A 215 4.31 -28.64 -20.40
N PRO A 216 5.13 -29.02 -19.38
CA PRO A 216 5.68 -30.36 -19.33
C PRO A 216 4.56 -31.40 -19.35
N THR A 217 4.69 -32.39 -20.22
CA THR A 217 3.82 -33.57 -20.26
C THR A 217 4.40 -34.62 -19.33
N PHE A 218 3.61 -35.07 -18.36
CA PHE A 218 3.95 -36.17 -17.47
C PHE A 218 3.19 -37.42 -17.93
N ALA A 219 3.87 -38.56 -17.97
CA ALA A 219 3.20 -39.84 -18.13
C ALA A 219 2.59 -40.28 -16.77
N ASP A 220 1.64 -41.23 -16.79
CA ASP A 220 0.95 -41.67 -15.56
C ASP A 220 1.91 -42.24 -14.50
N ASP A 221 3.06 -42.77 -14.94
CA ASP A 221 4.15 -43.26 -14.10
C ASP A 221 5.02 -42.14 -13.50
N ASP A 222 5.04 -40.93 -14.06
CA ASP A 222 5.78 -39.78 -13.50
C ASP A 222 5.07 -39.15 -12.28
N ILE A 223 3.76 -39.40 -12.12
CA ILE A 223 2.90 -38.79 -11.09
C ILE A 223 2.74 -39.73 -9.87
N SER A 224 3.30 -40.94 -9.92
CA SER A 224 3.18 -41.95 -8.87
C SER A 224 4.46 -42.11 -8.05
N THR A 225 4.61 -41.25 -7.04
CA THR A 225 5.33 -41.55 -5.79
C THR A 225 4.60 -40.96 -4.59
#